data_AF-A0A2T0GX15-F1
#
_entry.id   AF-A0A2T0GX15-F1
#
_cell.length_a   1.000
_cell.length_b   1.000
_cell.length_c   1.000
_cell.angle_alpha   90.00
_cell.angle_beta   90.00
_cell.angle_gamma   90.00
#
_symmetry.space_group_name_H-M   'P 1'
#
loop_
_entity.id
_entity.type
_entity.pdbx_description
1 polymer ?
#
loop_
_entity_poly.entity_id
_entity_poly.type
_entity_poly.pdbx_seq_one_letter_code
_entity_poly.pdbx_strand_id
1 'polypeptide(L)'
;MERGNSVEISEETRRVVVSWFVPDGDTYQHATLDALPVEGGAVSTLGGHAYAEAPASPDRRMHHIRPFCDLCFTAYLKLHRAQPSRKE
;
A
#
# COMPACT_ATOMS: atom_id res chain seq x y z
N MET A 1 -26.20 32.62 12.42
CA MET A 1 -25.28 31.54 12.83
C MET A 1 -26.10 30.27 12.66
N GLU A 2 -25.82 29.39 11.71
CA GLU A 2 -24.64 28.51 11.62
C GLU A 2 -24.58 27.87 10.22
N ARG A 3 -23.36 27.76 9.67
CA ARG A 3 -23.08 27.18 8.34
C ARG A 3 -22.94 25.66 8.48
N GLY A 4 -23.91 24.89 8.00
CA GLY A 4 -23.72 23.47 7.71
C GLY A 4 -23.01 23.31 6.37
N ASN A 5 -21.69 23.18 6.37
CA ASN A 5 -20.91 22.87 5.18
C ASN A 5 -21.07 21.37 4.88
N SER A 6 -22.13 21.01 4.14
CA SER A 6 -22.26 19.68 3.57
C SER A 6 -21.21 19.53 2.47
N VAL A 7 -20.10 18.88 2.80
CA VAL A 7 -19.14 18.43 1.81
C VAL A 7 -19.66 17.11 1.24
N GLU A 8 -20.30 17.21 0.08
CA GLU A 8 -20.63 16.06 -0.76
C GLU A 8 -19.30 15.48 -1.29
N ILE A 9 -18.79 14.43 -0.64
CA ILE A 9 -17.58 13.71 -1.11
C ILE A 9 -17.99 12.89 -2.35
N SER A 10 -17.78 13.45 -3.53
CA SER A 10 -18.02 12.76 -4.81
C SER A 10 -17.22 11.47 -4.95
N GLU A 11 -17.84 10.45 -5.54
CA GLU A 11 -17.39 9.05 -5.75
C GLU A 11 -16.20 8.88 -6.75
N GLU A 12 -15.19 9.75 -6.74
CA GLU A 12 -14.02 9.59 -7.63
C GLU A 12 -12.68 9.89 -6.94
N THR A 13 -12.47 9.34 -5.75
CA THR A 13 -11.11 9.06 -5.27
C THR A 13 -10.93 7.56 -5.25
N ARG A 14 -10.43 6.98 -6.35
CA ARG A 14 -9.94 5.59 -6.35
C ARG A 14 -8.80 5.50 -5.33
N ARG A 15 -9.14 5.15 -4.09
CA ARG A 15 -8.17 4.99 -3.01
C ARG A 15 -7.27 3.83 -3.40
N VAL A 16 -6.03 4.15 -3.77
CA VAL A 16 -5.01 3.13 -4.00
C VAL A 16 -4.74 2.45 -2.66
N VAL A 17 -5.12 1.19 -2.54
CA VAL A 17 -4.87 0.38 -1.35
C VAL A 17 -3.53 -0.31 -1.54
N VAL A 18 -2.57 -0.01 -0.66
CA VAL A 18 -1.27 -0.66 -0.62
C VAL A 18 -1.26 -1.63 0.55
N SER A 19 -1.01 -2.90 0.27
CA SER A 19 -0.85 -3.94 1.31
C SER A 19 0.62 -4.11 1.65
N TRP A 20 0.96 -4.19 2.93
CA TRP A 20 2.31 -4.47 3.40
C TRP A 20 2.39 -5.86 4.01
N PHE A 21 3.49 -6.57 3.76
CA PHE A 21 3.71 -7.91 4.27
C PHE A 21 5.21 -8.14 4.48
N VAL A 22 5.54 -9.13 5.31
CA VAL A 22 6.92 -9.56 5.53
C VAL A 22 7.03 -11.01 5.06
N PRO A 23 7.79 -11.29 4.00
CA PRO A 23 8.05 -12.66 3.57
C PRO A 23 8.71 -13.48 4.67
N ASP A 24 8.45 -14.78 4.69
CA ASP A 24 9.13 -15.68 5.65
C ASP A 24 10.63 -15.68 5.40
N GLY A 25 11.42 -15.57 6.47
CA GLY A 25 12.88 -15.47 6.39
C GLY A 25 13.44 -14.13 5.91
N ASP A 26 12.60 -13.15 5.54
CA ASP A 26 13.06 -11.82 5.17
C ASP A 26 13.03 -10.85 6.37
N THR A 27 13.97 -9.91 6.38
CA THR A 27 14.04 -8.86 7.40
C THR A 27 13.23 -7.64 6.99
N TYR A 28 13.10 -7.42 5.69
CA TYR A 28 12.48 -6.25 5.10
C TYR A 28 11.00 -6.50 4.82
N GLN A 29 10.17 -5.50 5.10
CA GLN A 29 8.79 -5.54 4.65
C GLN A 29 8.67 -5.09 3.18
N HIS A 30 7.79 -5.78 2.46
CA HIS A 30 7.45 -5.52 1.07
C HIS A 30 6.03 -4.96 0.99
N ALA A 31 5.76 -4.26 -0.11
CA ALA A 31 4.43 -3.76 -0.44
C ALA A 31 3.91 -4.45 -1.69
N THR A 32 2.59 -4.40 -1.89
CA THR A 32 1.94 -4.77 -3.15
C THR A 32 0.65 -3.96 -3.35
N LEU A 33 0.22 -3.83 -4.61
CA LEU A 33 -1.12 -3.35 -4.96
C LEU A 33 -2.13 -4.48 -5.10
N ASP A 34 -1.64 -5.72 -5.22
CA ASP A 34 -2.48 -6.90 -5.32
C ASP A 34 -3.09 -7.26 -3.96
N ALA A 35 -4.19 -8.01 -4.00
CA ALA A 35 -4.74 -8.60 -2.80
C ALA A 35 -3.79 -9.71 -2.31
N LEU A 36 -3.39 -9.65 -1.04
CA LEU A 36 -2.59 -10.71 -0.45
C LEU A 36 -3.41 -12.02 -0.35
N PRO A 37 -2.86 -13.16 -0.79
CA PRO A 37 -3.51 -14.46 -0.69
C PRO A 37 -3.71 -14.84 0.78
N VAL A 38 -4.90 -15.33 1.12
CA VAL A 38 -5.26 -15.68 2.50
C VAL A 38 -4.38 -16.83 3.04
N GLU A 39 -4.13 -17.82 2.19
CA GLU A 39 -3.30 -18.99 2.51
C GLU A 39 -1.80 -18.73 2.32
N GLY A 40 -1.40 -17.48 2.05
CA GLY A 40 -0.05 -17.14 1.64
C GLY A 40 0.24 -17.54 0.19
N GLY A 41 1.43 -17.16 -0.29
CA GLY A 41 1.91 -17.48 -1.63
C GLY A 41 2.57 -16.31 -2.35
N ALA A 42 3.05 -16.59 -3.56
CA ALA A 42 3.78 -15.62 -4.37
C ALA A 42 2.91 -14.42 -4.78
N VAL A 43 3.40 -13.22 -4.51
CA VAL A 43 2.79 -11.95 -4.93
C VAL A 43 3.81 -11.06 -5.60
N SER A 44 3.36 -10.23 -6.53
CA SER A 44 4.20 -9.21 -7.16
C SER A 44 4.44 -8.08 -6.17
N THR A 45 5.70 -7.69 -5.98
CA THR A 45 6.05 -6.57 -5.11
C THR A 45 5.73 -5.23 -5.77
N LEU A 46 5.50 -4.21 -4.95
CA LEU A 46 5.16 -2.87 -5.40
C LEU A 46 6.28 -2.28 -6.25
N GLY A 47 5.93 -1.79 -7.43
CA GLY A 47 6.89 -1.35 -8.44
C GLY A 47 7.41 -2.47 -9.35
N GLY A 48 6.96 -3.72 -9.14
CA GLY A 48 7.23 -4.85 -10.03
C GLY A 48 8.69 -5.29 -10.05
N HIS A 49 9.44 -5.05 -8.96
CA HIS A 49 10.88 -5.32 -8.95
C HIS A 49 11.22 -6.78 -8.66
N ALA A 50 10.32 -7.51 -8.00
CA ALA A 50 10.47 -8.94 -7.68
C ALA A 50 9.11 -9.58 -7.37
N TYR A 51 9.08 -10.91 -7.35
CA TYR A 51 8.05 -11.66 -6.64
C TYR A 51 8.55 -11.99 -5.22
N ALA A 52 7.64 -12.00 -4.25
CA ALA A 52 7.94 -12.40 -2.88
C ALA A 52 6.81 -13.30 -2.34
N GLU A 53 7.15 -14.25 -1.48
CA GLU A 53 6.15 -15.11 -0.85
C GLU A 53 5.51 -14.40 0.34
N ALA A 54 4.23 -14.04 0.20
CA ALA A 54 3.47 -13.49 1.31
C ALA A 54 3.10 -14.60 2.29
N PRO A 55 3.24 -14.39 3.61
CA PRO A 55 2.81 -15.35 4.61
C PRO A 55 1.28 -15.46 4.65
N ALA A 56 0.78 -16.61 5.09
CA ALA A 56 -0.62 -16.82 5.45
C ALA A 56 -0.96 -16.01 6.71
N SER A 57 -1.17 -14.70 6.56
CA SER A 57 -1.42 -13.81 7.70
C SER A 57 -2.44 -12.71 7.37
N PRO A 58 -3.31 -12.37 8.33
CA PRO A 58 -4.28 -11.31 8.15
C PRO A 58 -3.68 -9.90 8.37
N ASP A 59 -2.44 -9.79 8.87
CA ASP A 59 -1.82 -8.49 9.10
C ASP A 59 -1.20 -7.96 7.80
N ARG A 60 -1.88 -6.98 7.22
CA ARG A 60 -1.52 -6.36 5.93
C ARG A 60 -1.02 -4.92 6.10
N ARG A 61 -0.69 -4.56 7.34
CA ARG A 61 -0.45 -3.18 7.75
C ARG A 61 1.04 -2.85 7.66
N MET A 62 1.32 -1.58 7.46
CA MET A 62 2.69 -1.08 7.51
C MET A 62 3.25 -1.19 8.93
N HIS A 63 4.36 -1.89 9.12
CA HIS A 63 5.07 -1.94 10.40
C HIS A 63 6.17 -0.87 10.45
N HIS A 64 5.86 0.30 11.00
CA HIS A 64 6.80 1.44 11.10
C HIS A 64 8.11 1.16 11.85
N ILE A 65 8.16 0.08 12.63
CA ILE A 65 9.34 -0.34 13.41
C ILE A 65 10.24 -1.34 12.66
N ARG A 66 9.83 -1.81 11.48
CA ARG A 66 10.62 -2.72 10.64
C ARG A 66 11.23 -1.99 9.45
N PRO A 67 12.40 -2.45 8.97
CA PRO A 67 13.00 -1.88 7.78
C PRO A 67 12.16 -2.23 6.55
N PHE A 68 12.18 -1.34 5.57
CA PHE A 68 11.46 -1.50 4.31
C PHE A 68 12.39 -1.98 3.20
N CYS A 69 11.89 -2.77 2.27
CA CYS A 69 12.57 -2.94 1.00
C CYS A 69 12.65 -1.57 0.31
N ASP A 70 13.85 -1.08 0.01
CA ASP A 70 14.09 0.25 -0.57
C ASP A 70 13.29 0.50 -1.85
N LEU A 71 13.15 -0.52 -2.69
CA LEU A 71 12.42 -0.44 -3.96
C LEU A 71 10.91 -0.33 -3.74
N CYS A 72 10.35 -1.14 -2.84
CA CYS A 72 8.93 -1.05 -2.45
C CYS A 72 8.62 0.33 -1.85
N PHE A 73 9.46 0.81 -0.93
CA PHE A 73 9.24 2.10 -0.27
C PHE A 73 9.35 3.27 -1.25
N THR A 74 10.34 3.24 -2.14
CA THR A 74 10.49 4.25 -3.19
C THR A 74 9.27 4.28 -4.13
N ALA A 75 8.75 3.11 -4.52
CA ALA A 75 7.55 3.01 -5.35
C ALA A 75 6.30 3.54 -4.61
N TYR A 76 6.17 3.23 -3.32
CA TYR A 76 5.13 3.76 -2.44
C TYR A 76 5.16 5.29 -2.38
N LEU A 77 6.33 5.90 -2.18
CA LEU A 77 6.46 7.36 -2.17
C LEU A 77 6.06 7.99 -3.50
N LYS A 78 6.32 7.32 -4.64
CA LYS A 78 5.89 7.80 -5.97
C LYS A 78 4.36 7.78 -6.12
N LEU A 79 3.67 6.76 -5.58
CA LEU A 79 2.20 6.71 -5.58
C LEU A 79 1.60 7.89 -4.80
N HIS A 80 2.20 8.23 -3.65
CA HIS A 80 1.75 9.36 -2.84
C HIS A 80 2.07 10.71 -3.49
N ARG A 81 3.21 10.84 -4.15
CA ARG A 81 3.59 12.06 -4.90
C ARG A 81 2.78 12.27 -6.18
N ALA A 82 2.18 11.21 -6.73
CA ALA A 82 1.28 11.30 -7.88
C ALA A 82 -0.09 11.93 -7.52
N GLN A 83 -0.36 12.21 -6.24
CA GLN A 83 -1.54 12.97 -5.83
C GLN A 83 -1.21 14.45 -5.59
N PRO A 84 -1.26 15.26 -6.64
CA PRO A 84 -1.89 16.55 -6.52
C PRO A 84 -2.86 16.78 -7.68
N SER A 85 -4.16 16.65 -7.41
CA SER A 85 -5.16 17.32 -8.26
C SER A 85 -5.96 18.26 -7.39
N ARG A 86 -5.37 19.44 -7.12
CA ARG A 86 -6.20 20.63 -6.91
C ARG A 86 -6.77 20.94 -8.29
N LYS A 87 -8.02 20.54 -8.51
CA LYS A 87 -8.79 21.04 -9.65
C LYS A 87 -9.13 22.49 -9.30
N GLU A 88 -8.54 23.40 -10.06
CA GLU A 88 -8.88 24.83 -10.08
C GLU A 88 -10.29 25.07 -10.63
#